data_AF-A0A017H5N6-F1
#
_entry.id   AF-A0A017H5N6-F1
#
_cell.length_a   1.000
_cell.length_b   1.000
_cell.length_c   1.000
_cell.angle_alpha   90.00
_cell.angle_beta   90.00
_cell.angle_gamma   90.00
#
_symmetry.space_group_name_H-M   'P 1'
#
loop_
_entity.id
_entity.type
_entity.pdbx_description
1 polymer ?
#
loop_
_entity_poly.entity_id
_entity_poly.type
_entity_poly.pdbx_seq_one_letter_code
_entity_poly.pdbx_strand_id
1 'polypeptide(L)'
;MKFASYLHPQFIFPDIRKETKEEVIQEMIRRIAAKDSNIKEKEALIQKMVLKREHEISTGIGEGVAIPHARIENFGDFIVAIAILEKPVLAEIGASNKFEEVSLVFLIISDVLKNKNILKVMSAISRIVMKNPDVFHKMKTEKNPSKIIDYIEETGIEISHKIIAEDVLSPDIIPVHPEDTLENVAKRFILEQKTGLPVVDTDGTFLGEITERELIEYGMPDYLSLMGDLNFLTVGEPFEEYLIHEQTTSIENLYRKDKKMIKIDRKTPIMEICFIMVYKGIHRLYVIDNGKYCGMITRSDIIKKVLHI
;
A
#
# COMPACT_ATOMS: atom_id res chain seq x y z
N MET A 1 -5.58 3.93 -21.47
CA MET A 1 -4.39 3.53 -22.24
C MET A 1 -3.91 2.19 -21.73
N LYS A 2 -3.43 1.28 -22.58
CA LYS A 2 -2.88 -0.01 -22.12
C LYS A 2 -1.62 0.23 -21.27
N PHE A 3 -1.40 -0.54 -20.21
CA PHE A 3 -0.15 -0.41 -19.43
C PHE A 3 1.10 -0.68 -20.30
N ALA A 4 1.01 -1.66 -21.20
CA ALA A 4 2.09 -1.98 -22.14
C ALA A 4 2.59 -0.77 -22.96
N SER A 5 1.76 0.25 -23.20
CA SER A 5 2.18 1.45 -23.94
C SER A 5 3.16 2.35 -23.17
N TYR A 6 3.38 2.10 -21.89
CA TYR A 6 4.40 2.78 -21.08
C TYR A 6 5.74 2.05 -21.08
N LEU A 7 5.80 0.88 -21.71
CA LEU A 7 6.99 0.03 -21.75
C LEU A 7 7.67 0.16 -23.10
N HIS A 8 9.00 0.06 -23.08
CA HIS A 8 9.81 0.02 -24.29
C HIS A 8 10.83 -1.12 -24.18
N PRO A 9 11.02 -1.95 -25.23
CA PRO A 9 11.95 -3.10 -25.18
C PRO A 9 13.36 -2.73 -24.72
N GLN A 10 13.81 -1.52 -25.05
CA GLN A 10 15.13 -1.03 -24.66
C GLN A 10 15.33 -0.84 -23.15
N PHE A 11 14.24 -0.74 -22.37
CA PHE A 11 14.27 -0.55 -20.91
C PHE A 11 13.86 -1.82 -20.15
N ILE A 12 13.98 -2.98 -20.79
CA ILE A 12 13.77 -4.28 -20.17
C ILE A 12 15.11 -5.01 -20.13
N PHE A 13 15.52 -5.43 -18.94
CA PHE A 13 16.83 -6.01 -18.63
C PHE A 13 16.64 -7.41 -18.04
N PRO A 14 16.63 -8.47 -18.88
CA PRO A 14 16.31 -9.83 -18.46
C PRO A 14 17.50 -10.58 -17.80
N ASP A 15 18.59 -9.88 -17.50
CA ASP A 15 19.91 -10.43 -17.22
C ASP A 15 20.67 -9.66 -16.12
N ILE A 16 19.97 -9.00 -15.19
CA ILE A 16 20.64 -8.30 -14.10
C ILE A 16 21.22 -9.32 -13.11
N ARG A 17 22.53 -9.20 -12.86
CA ARG A 17 23.32 -10.01 -11.92
C ARG A 17 23.93 -9.10 -10.85
N LYS A 18 23.18 -8.86 -9.79
CA LYS A 18 23.57 -8.04 -8.63
C LYS A 18 23.12 -8.72 -7.34
N GLU A 19 23.75 -8.38 -6.22
CA GLU A 19 23.52 -9.07 -4.94
C GLU A 19 22.59 -8.28 -4.03
N THR A 20 22.48 -6.96 -4.23
CA THR A 20 21.61 -6.09 -3.45
C THR A 20 20.62 -5.31 -4.32
N LYS A 21 19.51 -4.89 -3.72
CA LYS A 21 18.49 -4.08 -4.39
C LYS A 21 19.05 -2.73 -4.85
N GLU A 22 19.92 -2.12 -4.06
CA GLU A 22 20.60 -0.86 -4.37
C GLU A 22 21.48 -1.01 -5.61
N GLU A 23 22.24 -2.10 -5.72
CA GLU A 23 23.05 -2.40 -6.89
C GLU A 23 22.20 -2.66 -8.13
N VAL A 24 21.06 -3.34 -7.99
CA VAL A 24 20.08 -3.53 -9.08
C VAL A 24 19.59 -2.16 -9.58
N ILE A 25 19.15 -1.28 -8.67
CA ILE A 25 18.65 0.06 -9.00
C ILE A 25 19.72 0.86 -9.76
N GLN A 26 20.95 0.88 -9.26
CA GLN A 26 22.07 1.59 -9.89
C GLN A 26 22.36 1.04 -11.29
N GLU A 27 22.38 -0.29 -11.46
CA GLU A 27 22.62 -0.94 -12.74
C GLU A 27 21.50 -0.64 -13.76
N MET A 28 20.24 -0.67 -13.33
CA MET A 28 19.10 -0.27 -14.17
C MET A 28 19.27 1.17 -14.66
N ILE A 29 19.53 2.13 -13.75
CA ILE A 29 19.69 3.54 -14.10
C ILE A 29 20.85 3.75 -15.08
N ARG A 30 21.99 3.10 -14.85
CA ARG A 30 23.16 3.14 -15.76
C ARG A 30 22.81 2.62 -17.16
N ARG A 31 22.11 1.49 -17.25
CA ARG A 31 21.70 0.90 -18.54
C ARG A 31 20.67 1.74 -19.28
N ILE A 32 19.79 2.45 -18.56
CA ILE A 32 18.87 3.43 -19.15
C ILE A 32 19.65 4.64 -19.65
N ALA A 33 20.57 5.19 -18.85
CA ALA A 33 21.43 6.33 -19.23
C ALA A 33 22.27 6.05 -20.49
N ALA A 34 22.69 4.81 -20.71
CA ALA A 34 23.39 4.41 -21.93
C ALA A 34 22.50 4.49 -23.20
N LYS A 35 21.18 4.51 -23.05
CA LYS A 35 20.19 4.47 -24.15
C LYS A 35 19.37 5.76 -24.28
N ASP A 36 19.36 6.60 -23.24
CA ASP A 36 18.57 7.83 -23.17
C ASP A 36 19.42 9.02 -22.73
N SER A 37 19.54 10.01 -23.60
CA SER A 37 20.39 11.19 -23.36
C SER A 37 19.89 12.11 -22.23
N ASN A 38 18.57 12.19 -22.01
CA ASN A 38 17.99 13.00 -20.95
C ASN A 38 18.27 12.36 -19.58
N ILE A 39 18.19 11.03 -19.50
CA ILE A 39 18.60 10.28 -18.31
C ILE A 39 20.11 10.39 -18.09
N LYS A 40 20.92 10.28 -19.15
CA LYS A 40 22.39 10.39 -19.04
C LYS A 40 22.84 11.71 -18.42
N GLU A 41 22.25 12.83 -18.84
CA GLU A 41 22.56 14.15 -18.29
C GLU A 41 22.26 14.24 -16.78
N LYS A 42 21.23 13.53 -16.32
CA LYS A 42 20.71 13.59 -14.95
C LYS A 42 21.03 12.34 -14.13
N GLU A 43 21.90 11.45 -14.61
CA GLU A 43 22.11 10.11 -14.06
C GLU A 43 22.41 10.14 -12.56
N ALA A 44 23.37 10.96 -12.14
CA ALA A 44 23.78 11.09 -10.74
C ALA A 44 22.63 11.59 -9.84
N LEU A 45 21.83 12.55 -10.34
CA LEU A 45 20.66 13.05 -9.63
C LEU A 45 19.59 11.96 -9.49
N ILE A 46 19.32 11.23 -10.57
CA ILE A 46 18.34 10.14 -10.59
C ILE A 46 18.74 9.05 -9.61
N GLN A 47 20.00 8.58 -9.65
CA GLN A 47 20.50 7.59 -8.69
C GLN A 47 20.33 8.07 -7.26
N LYS A 48 20.73 9.31 -6.96
CA LYS A 48 20.58 9.90 -5.62
C LYS A 48 19.11 9.91 -5.17
N MET A 49 18.19 10.35 -6.03
CA MET A 49 16.78 10.51 -5.67
C MET A 49 16.07 9.17 -5.49
N VAL A 50 16.31 8.19 -6.36
CA VAL A 50 15.72 6.84 -6.25
C VAL A 50 16.25 6.12 -5.02
N LEU A 51 17.58 6.12 -4.80
CA LEU A 51 18.17 5.45 -3.64
C LEU A 51 17.78 6.13 -2.33
N LYS A 52 17.71 7.47 -2.30
CA LYS A 52 17.20 8.19 -1.12
C LYS A 52 15.79 7.72 -0.77
N ARG A 53 14.88 7.64 -1.75
CA ARG A 53 13.51 7.18 -1.53
C ARG A 53 13.46 5.72 -1.09
N GLU A 54 14.31 4.86 -1.66
CA GLU A 54 14.40 3.45 -1.29
C GLU A 54 14.84 3.25 0.17
N HIS A 55 15.82 4.03 0.64
CA HIS A 55 16.31 3.97 2.01
C HIS A 55 15.36 4.56 3.06
N GLU A 56 14.44 5.46 2.66
CA GLU A 56 13.42 5.99 3.57
C GLU A 56 12.38 4.91 3.93
N ILE A 57 11.84 4.23 2.91
CA ILE A 57 10.92 3.11 3.04
C ILE A 57 11.12 2.19 1.84
N SER A 58 11.31 0.90 2.09
CA SER A 58 11.48 -0.09 1.01
C SER A 58 10.32 -0.05 0.01
N THR A 59 10.64 -0.20 -1.27
CA THR A 59 9.65 -0.28 -2.36
C THR A 59 9.29 -1.72 -2.75
N GLY A 60 9.72 -2.70 -1.95
CA GLY A 60 9.21 -4.07 -2.04
C GLY A 60 7.71 -4.07 -1.75
N ILE A 61 6.92 -4.71 -2.62
CA ILE A 61 5.46 -4.79 -2.48
C ILE A 61 4.94 -6.20 -2.14
N GLY A 62 5.86 -7.15 -1.95
CA GLY A 62 5.57 -8.57 -1.77
C GLY A 62 5.57 -9.32 -3.11
N GLU A 63 5.33 -10.63 -3.05
CA GLU A 63 5.19 -11.52 -4.23
C GLU A 63 6.42 -11.48 -5.16
N GLY A 64 7.59 -11.21 -4.58
CA GLY A 64 8.86 -11.11 -5.29
C GLY A 64 9.01 -9.93 -6.23
N VAL A 65 8.29 -8.82 -5.98
CA VAL A 65 8.35 -7.58 -6.77
C VAL A 65 8.79 -6.37 -5.93
N ALA A 66 9.62 -5.52 -6.51
CA ALA A 66 9.90 -4.17 -6.01
C ALA A 66 9.58 -3.11 -7.07
N ILE A 67 9.16 -1.92 -6.63
CA ILE A 67 8.85 -0.78 -7.51
C ILE A 67 9.61 0.48 -7.08
N PRO A 68 10.95 0.53 -7.23
CA PRO A 68 11.73 1.72 -6.95
C PRO A 68 11.25 2.88 -7.83
N HIS A 69 11.02 4.04 -7.23
CA HIS A 69 10.48 5.19 -7.97
C HIS A 69 10.97 6.51 -7.42
N ALA A 70 11.16 7.49 -8.31
CA ALA A 70 11.50 8.85 -7.92
C ALA A 70 10.89 9.89 -8.86
N ARG A 71 10.69 11.08 -8.28
CA ARG A 71 10.35 12.30 -9.01
C ARG A 71 11.60 13.13 -9.23
N ILE A 72 11.79 13.59 -10.46
CA ILE A 72 12.95 14.34 -10.88
C ILE A 72 12.46 15.69 -11.41
N GLU A 73 12.97 16.79 -10.84
CA GLU A 73 12.64 18.14 -11.27
C GLU A 73 13.13 18.40 -12.70
N ASN A 74 12.32 19.07 -13.51
CA ASN A 74 12.63 19.42 -14.90
C ASN A 74 13.07 18.22 -15.75
N PHE A 75 12.52 17.04 -15.49
CA PHE A 75 12.82 15.84 -16.25
C PHE A 75 12.03 15.81 -17.56
N GLY A 76 10.82 16.36 -17.57
CA GLY A 76 9.96 16.45 -18.76
C GLY A 76 9.38 15.12 -19.24
N ASP A 77 9.83 13.99 -18.72
CA ASP A 77 9.48 12.65 -19.20
C ASP A 77 8.93 11.71 -18.11
N PHE A 78 8.57 10.49 -18.51
CA PHE A 78 8.08 9.41 -17.67
C PHE A 78 8.56 8.07 -18.23
N ILE A 79 9.41 7.37 -17.48
CA ILE A 79 10.02 6.10 -17.88
C ILE A 79 9.60 5.00 -16.90
N VAL A 80 9.23 3.84 -17.47
CA VAL A 80 9.08 2.58 -16.74
C VAL A 80 10.08 1.59 -17.31
N ALA A 81 10.94 1.05 -16.45
CA ALA A 81 11.93 0.03 -16.80
C ALA A 81 11.70 -1.23 -15.97
N ILE A 82 12.02 -2.39 -16.56
CA ILE A 82 11.84 -3.70 -15.92
C ILE A 82 13.18 -4.41 -15.84
N ALA A 83 13.55 -4.89 -14.67
CA ALA A 83 14.64 -5.84 -14.51
C ALA A 83 14.12 -7.20 -14.07
N ILE A 84 14.66 -8.24 -14.68
CA ILE A 84 14.48 -9.63 -14.25
C ILE A 84 15.82 -10.08 -13.70
N LEU A 85 15.84 -10.45 -12.43
CA LEU A 85 17.06 -10.82 -11.72
C LEU A 85 17.37 -12.29 -11.98
N GLU A 86 18.61 -12.60 -12.34
CA GLU A 86 19.03 -14.00 -12.48
C GLU A 86 19.05 -14.74 -11.14
N LYS A 87 19.35 -14.01 -10.06
CA LYS A 87 19.25 -14.48 -8.68
C LYS A 87 18.37 -13.51 -7.91
N PRO A 88 17.37 -13.97 -7.16
CA PRO A 88 16.58 -13.09 -6.31
C PRO A 88 17.45 -12.37 -5.28
N VAL A 89 17.05 -11.17 -4.90
CA VAL A 89 17.68 -10.38 -3.83
C VAL A 89 16.71 -10.25 -2.66
N LEU A 90 17.21 -10.36 -1.43
CA LEU A 90 16.39 -10.18 -0.24
C LEU A 90 16.05 -8.68 -0.07
N ALA A 91 14.78 -8.36 0.10
CA ALA A 91 14.33 -6.98 0.33
C ALA A 91 13.22 -6.93 1.38
N GLU A 92 13.20 -5.87 2.18
CA GLU A 92 12.08 -5.56 3.05
C GLU A 92 10.82 -5.24 2.22
N ILE A 93 9.63 -5.55 2.73
CA ILE A 93 8.35 -5.19 2.13
C ILE A 93 7.80 -3.93 2.80
N GLY A 94 7.69 -2.84 2.03
CA GLY A 94 7.19 -1.56 2.52
C GLY A 94 7.89 -1.10 3.80
N ALA A 95 7.10 -0.92 4.87
CA ALA A 95 7.55 -0.65 6.23
C ALA A 95 7.05 -1.73 7.20
N SER A 96 6.98 -2.99 6.74
CA SER A 96 6.34 -4.07 7.49
C SER A 96 7.30 -4.93 8.31
N ASN A 97 8.62 -4.63 8.31
CA ASN A 97 9.68 -5.48 8.88
C ASN A 97 9.70 -6.93 8.34
N LYS A 98 8.99 -7.21 7.24
CA LYS A 98 9.00 -8.52 6.57
C LYS A 98 9.98 -8.46 5.42
N PHE A 99 10.71 -9.55 5.20
CA PHE A 99 11.67 -9.66 4.11
C PHE A 99 11.26 -10.78 3.15
N GLU A 100 11.32 -10.51 1.86
CA GLU A 100 11.03 -11.48 0.79
C GLU A 100 12.08 -11.41 -0.31
N GLU A 101 12.18 -12.49 -1.09
CA GLU A 101 13.04 -12.58 -2.25
C GLU A 101 12.42 -11.87 -3.47
N VAL A 102 13.03 -10.77 -3.89
CA VAL A 102 12.63 -10.00 -5.07
C VAL A 102 13.34 -10.54 -6.31
N SER A 103 12.58 -10.75 -7.37
CA SER A 103 13.07 -11.29 -8.66
C SER A 103 12.69 -10.42 -9.85
N LEU A 104 11.69 -9.54 -9.71
CA LEU A 104 11.37 -8.50 -10.68
C LEU A 104 11.45 -7.12 -10.02
N VAL A 105 12.04 -6.16 -10.73
CA VAL A 105 12.12 -4.77 -10.28
C VAL A 105 11.56 -3.86 -11.38
N PHE A 106 10.54 -3.07 -11.03
CA PHE A 106 9.94 -2.07 -11.91
C PHE A 106 10.40 -0.67 -11.48
N LEU A 107 11.40 -0.13 -12.18
CA LEU A 107 11.90 1.21 -11.90
C LEU A 107 11.03 2.27 -12.59
N ILE A 108 10.52 3.24 -11.85
CA ILE A 108 9.71 4.35 -12.38
C ILE A 108 10.44 5.68 -12.15
N ILE A 109 10.74 6.40 -13.23
CA ILE A 109 11.33 7.74 -13.17
C ILE A 109 10.36 8.71 -13.83
N SER A 110 9.93 9.72 -13.09
CA SER A 110 8.90 10.66 -13.54
C SER A 110 9.28 12.10 -13.29
N ASP A 111 8.83 13.00 -14.15
CA ASP A 111 8.75 14.41 -13.83
C ASP A 111 7.76 14.65 -12.68
N VAL A 112 8.02 15.65 -11.85
CA VAL A 112 7.17 16.05 -10.71
C VAL A 112 5.75 16.42 -11.14
N LEU A 113 5.56 16.89 -12.38
CA LEU A 113 4.25 17.24 -12.92
C LEU A 113 3.45 16.03 -13.47
N LYS A 114 4.11 14.87 -13.65
CA LYS A 114 3.50 13.65 -14.20
C LYS A 114 3.11 12.61 -13.12
N ASN A 115 3.03 13.00 -11.84
CA ASN A 115 2.79 12.12 -10.69
C ASN A 115 1.59 11.17 -10.82
N LYS A 116 0.52 11.58 -11.50
CA LYS A 116 -0.67 10.74 -11.69
C LYS A 116 -0.34 9.41 -12.36
N ASN A 117 0.68 9.37 -13.21
CA ASN A 117 1.10 8.17 -13.92
C ASN A 117 1.83 7.18 -13.00
N ILE A 118 2.59 7.66 -12.00
CA ILE A 118 3.36 6.78 -11.09
C ILE A 118 2.39 5.87 -10.35
N LEU A 119 1.40 6.45 -9.65
CA LEU A 119 0.44 5.69 -8.86
C LEU A 119 -0.38 4.71 -9.72
N LYS A 120 -0.72 5.12 -10.95
CA LYS A 120 -1.43 4.25 -11.90
C LYS A 120 -0.59 3.08 -12.39
N VAL A 121 0.69 3.30 -12.66
CA VAL A 121 1.62 2.24 -13.02
C VAL A 121 1.85 1.31 -11.84
N MET A 122 2.06 1.83 -10.63
CA MET A 122 2.17 1.01 -9.42
C MET A 122 0.94 0.13 -9.23
N SER A 123 -0.27 0.70 -9.32
CA SER A 123 -1.52 -0.05 -9.23
C SER A 123 -1.65 -1.09 -10.35
N ALA A 124 -1.24 -0.77 -11.58
CA ALA A 124 -1.21 -1.72 -12.68
C ALA A 124 -0.28 -2.91 -12.39
N ILE A 125 0.95 -2.65 -11.91
CA ILE A 125 1.93 -3.67 -11.53
C ILE A 125 1.36 -4.56 -10.42
N SER A 126 0.83 -3.97 -9.35
CA SER A 126 0.21 -4.75 -8.25
C SER A 126 -0.93 -5.63 -8.75
N ARG A 127 -1.77 -5.15 -9.69
CA ARG A 127 -2.83 -5.99 -10.28
C ARG A 127 -2.28 -7.13 -11.15
N ILE A 128 -1.21 -6.92 -11.90
CA ILE A 128 -0.55 -8.00 -12.66
C ILE A 128 -0.13 -9.09 -11.69
N VAL A 129 0.60 -8.70 -10.65
CA VAL A 129 1.18 -9.62 -9.68
C VAL A 129 0.08 -10.39 -8.93
N MET A 130 -0.96 -9.70 -8.45
CA MET A 130 -2.03 -10.33 -7.66
C MET A 130 -3.02 -11.15 -8.49
N LYS A 131 -3.36 -10.73 -9.72
CA LYS A 131 -4.44 -11.35 -10.52
C LYS A 131 -3.93 -12.23 -11.66
N ASN A 132 -2.65 -12.14 -12.02
CA ASN A 132 -2.06 -12.82 -13.16
C ASN A 132 -0.71 -13.47 -12.79
N PRO A 133 -0.68 -14.39 -11.80
CA PRO A 133 0.57 -15.02 -11.36
C PRO A 133 1.31 -15.75 -12.51
N ASP A 134 0.57 -16.30 -13.48
CA ASP A 134 1.16 -16.94 -14.67
C ASP A 134 2.04 -16.00 -15.49
N VAL A 135 1.67 -14.72 -15.61
CA VAL A 135 2.46 -13.72 -16.35
C VAL A 135 3.79 -13.48 -15.65
N PHE A 136 3.76 -13.40 -14.32
CA PHE A 136 4.97 -13.27 -13.51
C PHE A 136 5.92 -14.47 -13.72
N HIS A 137 5.39 -15.69 -13.73
CA HIS A 137 6.18 -16.89 -14.01
C HIS A 137 6.77 -16.90 -15.42
N LYS A 138 6.01 -16.49 -16.45
CA LYS A 138 6.51 -16.35 -17.82
C LYS A 138 7.64 -15.33 -17.92
N MET A 139 7.50 -14.18 -17.24
CA MET A 139 8.52 -13.12 -17.25
C MET A 139 9.86 -13.60 -16.67
N LYS A 140 9.85 -14.41 -15.60
CA LYS A 140 11.09 -14.89 -14.94
C LYS A 140 12.02 -15.68 -15.85
N THR A 141 11.48 -16.40 -16.82
CA THR A 141 12.27 -17.26 -17.71
C THR A 141 12.45 -16.67 -19.11
N GLU A 142 11.83 -15.52 -19.38
CA GLU A 142 11.88 -14.87 -20.69
C GLU A 142 13.12 -13.99 -20.84
N LYS A 143 13.81 -14.14 -21.97
CA LYS A 143 15.01 -13.37 -22.31
C LYS A 143 14.76 -12.36 -23.43
N ASN A 144 13.62 -12.41 -24.10
CA ASN A 144 13.23 -11.47 -25.14
C ASN A 144 12.38 -10.32 -24.54
N PRO A 145 12.90 -9.07 -24.53
CA PRO A 145 12.17 -7.88 -24.09
C PRO A 145 10.79 -7.69 -24.73
N SER A 146 10.63 -7.95 -26.02
CA SER A 146 9.34 -7.73 -26.70
C SER A 146 8.29 -8.72 -26.22
N LYS A 147 8.65 -10.00 -26.02
CA LYS A 147 7.73 -11.01 -25.48
C LYS A 147 7.26 -10.69 -24.06
N ILE A 148 8.12 -10.06 -23.25
CA ILE A 148 7.74 -9.59 -21.91
C ILE A 148 6.63 -8.54 -22.00
N ILE A 149 6.72 -7.62 -22.97
CA ILE A 149 5.67 -6.63 -23.22
C ILE A 149 4.39 -7.32 -23.69
N ASP A 150 4.49 -8.30 -24.58
CA ASP A 150 3.34 -9.08 -25.06
C ASP A 150 2.60 -9.77 -23.90
N TYR A 151 3.33 -10.42 -22.98
CA TYR A 151 2.72 -11.05 -21.80
C TYR A 151 2.00 -10.03 -20.90
N ILE A 152 2.54 -8.82 -20.78
CA ILE A 152 1.89 -7.73 -20.02
C ILE A 152 0.66 -7.22 -20.78
N GLU A 153 0.72 -7.11 -22.10
CA GLU A 153 -0.40 -6.69 -22.94
C GLU A 153 -1.56 -7.70 -22.89
N GLU A 154 -1.27 -9.00 -22.87
CA GLU A 154 -2.23 -10.09 -22.74
C GLU A 154 -3.07 -10.01 -21.45
N THR A 155 -2.56 -9.34 -20.40
CA THR A 155 -3.35 -9.12 -19.16
C THR A 155 -4.54 -8.19 -19.35
N GLY A 156 -4.57 -7.42 -20.45
CA GLY A 156 -5.62 -6.44 -20.73
C GLY A 156 -5.66 -5.26 -19.75
N ILE A 157 -4.60 -5.06 -18.94
CA ILE A 157 -4.62 -4.01 -17.92
C ILE A 157 -4.51 -2.62 -18.55
N GLU A 158 -5.47 -1.78 -18.19
CA GLU A 158 -5.53 -0.38 -18.60
C GLU A 158 -5.17 0.57 -17.47
N ILE A 159 -4.57 1.69 -17.85
CA ILE A 159 -4.32 2.88 -17.05
C ILE A 159 -5.30 3.97 -17.48
N SER A 160 -6.11 4.40 -16.52
CA SER A 160 -7.07 5.52 -16.63
C SER A 160 -6.44 6.84 -16.18
N HIS A 161 -6.97 7.96 -16.66
CA HIS A 161 -6.53 9.31 -16.28
C HIS A 161 -6.99 9.75 -14.88
N LYS A 162 -7.96 9.04 -14.27
CA LYS A 162 -8.49 9.37 -12.94
C LYS A 162 -7.93 8.41 -11.90
N ILE A 163 -7.32 8.94 -10.83
CA ILE A 163 -6.96 8.16 -9.63
C ILE A 163 -8.23 7.88 -8.83
N ILE A 164 -8.42 6.63 -8.43
CA ILE A 164 -9.59 6.09 -7.72
C ILE A 164 -9.15 5.32 -6.47
N ALA A 165 -10.11 4.93 -5.63
CA ALA A 165 -9.90 4.15 -4.41
C ALA A 165 -9.04 2.89 -4.66
N GLU A 166 -9.30 2.15 -5.74
CA GLU A 166 -8.54 0.94 -6.09
C GLU A 166 -7.04 1.19 -6.34
N ASP A 167 -6.63 2.41 -6.67
CA ASP A 167 -5.20 2.70 -6.86
C ASP A 167 -4.45 2.96 -5.54
N VAL A 168 -5.17 3.30 -4.47
CA VAL A 168 -4.57 3.72 -3.19
C VAL A 168 -4.93 2.80 -2.02
N LEU A 169 -5.92 1.92 -2.17
CA LEU A 169 -6.35 1.03 -1.09
C LEU A 169 -5.21 0.10 -0.63
N SER A 170 -5.26 -0.24 0.65
CA SER A 170 -4.39 -1.23 1.27
C SER A 170 -5.24 -2.49 1.52
N PRO A 171 -5.12 -3.54 0.68
CA PRO A 171 -5.98 -4.73 0.74
C PRO A 171 -5.58 -5.69 1.88
N ASP A 172 -4.38 -5.50 2.41
CA ASP A 172 -3.67 -6.32 3.39
C ASP A 172 -4.13 -6.08 4.85
N ILE A 173 -5.06 -5.15 5.07
CA ILE A 173 -5.68 -4.96 6.39
C ILE A 173 -6.69 -6.07 6.63
N ILE A 174 -6.27 -7.06 7.42
CA ILE A 174 -7.09 -8.21 7.81
C ILE A 174 -8.25 -7.73 8.69
N PRO A 175 -9.52 -8.05 8.38
CA PRO A 175 -10.64 -7.75 9.27
C PRO A 175 -10.57 -8.48 10.61
N VAL A 176 -11.33 -7.99 11.59
CA VAL A 176 -11.71 -8.73 12.80
C VAL A 176 -13.15 -9.24 12.66
N HIS A 177 -13.54 -10.15 13.53
CA HIS A 177 -14.88 -10.71 13.58
C HIS A 177 -15.59 -10.37 14.91
N PRO A 178 -16.93 -10.32 14.96
CA PRO A 178 -17.69 -9.99 16.17
C PRO A 178 -17.33 -10.83 17.41
N GLU A 179 -16.92 -12.07 17.21
CA GLU A 179 -16.51 -13.02 18.23
C GLU A 179 -15.07 -12.83 18.73
N ASP A 180 -14.25 -12.02 18.04
CA ASP A 180 -12.90 -11.71 18.50
C ASP A 180 -12.95 -11.03 19.87
N THR A 181 -11.97 -11.36 20.72
CA THR A 181 -11.87 -10.84 22.08
C THR A 181 -11.19 -9.48 22.12
N LEU A 182 -11.43 -8.71 23.19
CA LEU A 182 -10.74 -7.45 23.46
C LEU A 182 -9.20 -7.62 23.42
N GLU A 183 -8.68 -8.66 24.08
CA GLU A 183 -7.23 -8.95 24.10
C GLU A 183 -6.68 -9.16 22.68
N ASN A 184 -7.37 -9.94 21.85
CA ASN A 184 -6.94 -10.21 20.49
C ASN A 184 -6.92 -8.93 19.65
N VAL A 185 -7.97 -8.10 19.73
CA VAL A 185 -8.03 -6.83 19.00
C VAL A 185 -6.96 -5.86 19.49
N ALA A 186 -6.72 -5.77 20.80
CA ALA A 186 -5.68 -4.92 21.37
C ALA A 186 -4.28 -5.32 20.92
N LYS A 187 -3.97 -6.63 20.94
CA LYS A 187 -2.71 -7.16 20.39
C LYS A 187 -2.53 -6.79 18.92
N ARG A 188 -3.59 -6.88 18.12
CA ARG A 188 -3.55 -6.51 16.70
C ARG A 188 -3.27 -5.04 16.49
N PHE A 189 -3.88 -4.12 17.25
CA PHE A 189 -3.56 -2.69 17.15
C PHE A 189 -2.07 -2.41 17.39
N ILE A 190 -1.47 -3.07 18.38
CA ILE A 190 -0.04 -2.89 18.72
C ILE A 190 0.85 -3.51 17.64
N LEU A 191 0.65 -4.79 17.32
CA LEU A 191 1.51 -5.52 16.40
C LEU A 191 1.43 -5.01 14.96
N GLU A 192 0.23 -4.64 14.52
CA GLU A 192 -0.01 -4.13 13.16
C GLU A 192 0.15 -2.61 13.06
N GLN A 193 0.37 -1.91 14.19
CA GLN A 193 0.45 -0.45 14.30
C GLN A 193 -0.76 0.24 13.65
N LYS A 194 -1.97 -0.24 14.00
CA LYS A 194 -3.25 0.27 13.47
C LYS A 194 -4.07 0.88 14.58
N THR A 195 -4.80 1.93 14.24
CA THR A 195 -5.70 2.65 15.15
C THR A 195 -7.18 2.30 14.94
N GLY A 196 -7.45 1.36 14.03
CA GLY A 196 -8.79 0.89 13.68
C GLY A 196 -8.75 -0.26 12.68
N LEU A 197 -9.68 -1.20 12.85
CA LEU A 197 -9.83 -2.42 12.06
C LEU A 197 -11.27 -2.55 11.55
N PRO A 198 -11.47 -3.07 10.32
CA PRO A 198 -12.79 -3.41 9.81
C PRO A 198 -13.35 -4.63 10.54
N VAL A 199 -14.65 -4.64 10.80
CA VAL A 199 -15.37 -5.81 11.32
C VAL A 199 -16.19 -6.44 10.20
N VAL A 200 -16.09 -7.75 10.02
CA VAL A 200 -16.81 -8.50 8.98
C VAL A 200 -17.47 -9.76 9.52
N ASP A 201 -18.52 -10.23 8.85
CA ASP A 201 -19.09 -11.57 9.12
C ASP A 201 -18.23 -12.69 8.50
N THR A 202 -18.67 -13.94 8.68
CA THR A 202 -18.01 -15.14 8.14
C THR A 202 -17.91 -15.16 6.61
N ASP A 203 -18.81 -14.43 5.93
CA ASP A 203 -18.83 -14.34 4.48
C ASP A 203 -18.01 -13.13 3.97
N GLY A 204 -17.38 -12.36 4.86
CA GLY A 204 -16.64 -11.14 4.53
C GLY A 204 -17.51 -9.89 4.27
N THR A 205 -18.80 -9.93 4.65
CA THR A 205 -19.68 -8.77 4.60
C THR A 205 -19.25 -7.76 5.64
N PHE A 206 -19.12 -6.49 5.24
CA PHE A 206 -18.73 -5.43 6.16
C PHE A 206 -19.83 -5.12 7.18
N LEU A 207 -19.50 -5.23 8.46
CA LEU A 207 -20.43 -4.98 9.58
C LEU A 207 -20.19 -3.64 10.28
N GLY A 208 -18.96 -3.12 10.25
CA GLY A 208 -18.59 -1.90 10.95
C GLY A 208 -17.09 -1.71 11.16
N GLU A 209 -16.72 -0.87 12.12
CA GLU A 209 -15.33 -0.70 12.56
C GLU A 209 -15.18 -0.80 14.07
N ILE A 210 -14.01 -1.30 14.50
CA ILE A 210 -13.53 -1.17 15.87
C ILE A 210 -12.24 -0.37 15.87
N THR A 211 -12.06 0.48 16.88
CA THR A 211 -10.93 1.38 17.03
C THR A 211 -10.43 1.35 18.46
N GLU A 212 -9.25 1.92 18.71
CA GLU A 212 -8.70 2.04 20.06
C GLU A 212 -9.66 2.74 21.02
N ARG A 213 -10.53 3.62 20.49
CA ARG A 213 -11.57 4.31 21.27
C ARG A 213 -12.51 3.34 21.96
N GLU A 214 -13.06 2.35 21.25
CA GLU A 214 -14.04 1.42 21.82
C GLU A 214 -13.40 0.53 22.91
N LEU A 215 -12.12 0.20 22.79
CA LEU A 215 -11.37 -0.54 23.81
C LEU A 215 -11.16 0.32 25.07
N ILE A 216 -10.80 1.59 24.89
CA ILE A 216 -10.62 2.53 26.01
C ILE A 216 -11.96 2.83 26.67
N GLU A 217 -13.02 3.05 25.90
CA GLU A 217 -14.37 3.29 26.41
C GLU A 217 -14.89 2.09 27.23
N TYR A 218 -14.61 0.86 26.83
CA TYR A 218 -14.98 -0.32 27.63
C TYR A 218 -14.34 -0.31 29.02
N GLY A 219 -13.09 0.13 29.11
CA GLY A 219 -12.38 0.27 30.38
C GLY A 219 -12.56 1.63 31.05
N MET A 220 -13.53 2.44 30.64
CA MET A 220 -13.79 3.76 31.22
C MET A 220 -15.24 3.82 31.70
N PRO A 221 -15.47 3.73 33.03
CA PRO A 221 -16.81 3.84 33.57
C PRO A 221 -17.53 5.15 33.21
N ASP A 222 -18.81 5.07 32.84
CA ASP A 222 -19.62 6.21 32.37
C ASP A 222 -19.60 7.42 33.33
N TYR A 223 -19.53 7.16 34.64
CA TYR A 223 -19.55 8.22 35.66
C TYR A 223 -18.33 9.15 35.60
N LEU A 224 -17.20 8.69 35.03
CA LEU A 224 -15.99 9.50 34.89
C LEU A 224 -16.17 10.69 33.94
N SER A 225 -17.07 10.57 32.96
CA SER A 225 -17.39 11.65 32.03
C SER A 225 -18.00 12.89 32.71
N LEU A 226 -18.55 12.72 33.92
CA LEU A 226 -19.19 13.77 34.72
C LEU A 226 -18.21 14.47 35.67
N MET A 227 -16.97 13.99 35.77
CA MET A 227 -15.96 14.51 36.68
C MET A 227 -15.08 15.56 36.00
N GLY A 228 -14.82 16.67 36.71
CA GLY A 228 -13.97 17.77 36.19
C GLY A 228 -12.48 17.60 36.46
N ASP A 229 -12.11 16.71 37.38
CA ASP A 229 -10.72 16.38 37.74
C ASP A 229 -10.62 14.88 38.03
N LEU A 230 -9.64 14.20 37.44
CA LEU A 230 -9.40 12.75 37.56
C LEU A 230 -8.08 12.43 38.28
N ASN A 231 -7.37 13.44 38.80
CA ASN A 231 -6.04 13.26 39.44
C ASN A 231 -6.05 12.40 40.71
N PHE A 232 -7.24 12.08 41.25
CA PHE A 232 -7.39 11.24 42.44
C PHE A 232 -7.38 9.74 42.13
N LEU A 233 -7.58 9.33 40.87
CA LEU A 233 -7.55 7.92 40.46
C LEU A 233 -6.12 7.39 40.47
N THR A 234 -5.92 6.16 40.95
CA THR A 234 -4.61 5.49 40.83
C THR A 234 -4.43 4.85 39.45
N VAL A 235 -3.20 4.43 39.13
CA VAL A 235 -2.89 3.80 37.85
C VAL A 235 -3.61 2.44 37.74
N GLY A 236 -4.59 2.36 36.82
CA GLY A 236 -5.31 1.11 36.49
C GLY A 236 -6.75 1.04 37.00
N GLU A 237 -7.14 1.87 37.97
CA GLU A 237 -8.48 1.86 38.59
C GLU A 237 -9.68 2.11 37.66
N PRO A 238 -9.60 2.83 36.52
CA PRO A 238 -10.73 2.85 35.60
C PRO A 238 -10.85 1.54 34.80
N PHE A 239 -9.73 0.84 34.55
CA PHE A 239 -9.63 -0.28 33.60
C PHE A 239 -9.81 -1.67 34.24
N GLU A 240 -10.25 -1.77 35.49
CA GLU A 240 -10.41 -3.07 36.17
C GLU A 240 -11.34 -4.02 35.41
N GLU A 241 -12.50 -3.55 34.93
CA GLU A 241 -13.41 -4.37 34.12
C GLU A 241 -12.75 -4.84 32.83
N TYR A 242 -11.97 -3.97 32.18
CA TYR A 242 -11.21 -4.34 31.00
C TYR A 242 -10.28 -5.51 31.31
N LEU A 243 -9.45 -5.39 32.35
CA LEU A 243 -8.44 -6.39 32.71
C LEU A 243 -9.04 -7.74 33.13
N ILE A 244 -10.18 -7.72 33.82
CA ILE A 244 -10.86 -8.95 34.25
C ILE A 244 -11.45 -9.70 33.05
N HIS A 245 -11.94 -8.97 32.04
CA HIS A 245 -12.76 -9.56 30.99
C HIS A 245 -12.10 -9.59 29.60
N GLU A 246 -10.88 -9.07 29.42
CA GLU A 246 -10.25 -8.91 28.10
C GLU A 246 -10.16 -10.20 27.26
N GLN A 247 -10.04 -11.35 27.92
CA GLN A 247 -9.92 -12.67 27.28
C GLN A 247 -11.28 -13.30 26.93
N THR A 248 -12.38 -12.79 27.48
CA THR A 248 -13.71 -13.43 27.39
C THR A 248 -14.77 -12.54 26.74
N THR A 249 -14.65 -11.22 26.87
CA THR A 249 -15.55 -10.26 26.22
C THR A 249 -15.27 -10.22 24.73
N SER A 250 -16.30 -10.54 23.94
CA SER A 250 -16.30 -10.37 22.49
C SER A 250 -16.57 -8.93 22.09
N ILE A 251 -16.13 -8.55 20.89
CA ILE A 251 -16.33 -7.18 20.38
C ILE A 251 -17.73 -6.94 19.78
N GLU A 252 -18.60 -7.95 19.71
CA GLU A 252 -19.89 -7.92 19.03
C GLU A 252 -20.74 -6.68 19.35
N ASN A 253 -20.74 -6.26 20.62
CA ASN A 253 -21.51 -5.13 21.13
C ASN A 253 -20.68 -3.85 21.27
N LEU A 254 -19.38 -3.89 20.97
CA LEU A 254 -18.45 -2.78 21.14
C LEU A 254 -18.19 -2.04 19.83
N TYR A 255 -18.08 -2.76 18.71
CA TYR A 255 -17.75 -2.12 17.44
C TYR A 255 -18.88 -1.22 16.91
N ARG A 256 -18.50 -0.13 16.22
CA ARG A 256 -19.45 0.80 15.62
C ARG A 256 -20.02 0.21 14.33
N LYS A 257 -21.34 0.01 14.32
CA LYS A 257 -22.08 -0.59 13.20
C LYS A 257 -22.07 0.29 11.94
N ASP A 258 -22.04 -0.34 10.76
CA ASP A 258 -21.85 0.30 9.45
C ASP A 258 -22.90 1.36 9.05
N LYS A 259 -24.12 1.29 9.60
CA LYS A 259 -25.28 2.10 9.15
C LYS A 259 -25.05 3.62 9.20
N LYS A 260 -24.12 4.08 10.04
CA LYS A 260 -23.79 5.50 10.20
C LYS A 260 -22.43 5.88 9.59
N MET A 261 -21.77 4.94 8.94
CA MET A 261 -20.42 5.13 8.42
C MET A 261 -20.43 5.56 6.95
N ILE A 262 -19.53 6.48 6.61
CA ILE A 262 -19.27 6.82 5.22
C ILE A 262 -18.42 5.69 4.63
N LYS A 263 -18.97 5.06 3.60
CA LYS A 263 -18.40 3.94 2.85
C LYS A 263 -18.14 4.40 1.42
N ILE A 264 -17.12 3.84 0.77
CA ILE A 264 -16.76 4.17 -0.62
C ILE A 264 -16.65 2.88 -1.43
N ASP A 265 -16.78 2.99 -2.75
CA ASP A 265 -16.56 1.89 -3.68
C ASP A 265 -15.15 1.91 -4.28
N ARG A 266 -14.78 0.86 -5.02
CA ARG A 266 -13.48 0.76 -5.69
C ARG A 266 -13.21 1.87 -6.71
N LYS A 267 -14.25 2.48 -7.28
CA LYS A 267 -14.19 3.46 -8.36
C LYS A 267 -14.24 4.91 -7.86
N THR A 268 -14.40 5.12 -6.55
CA THR A 268 -14.55 6.43 -5.94
C THR A 268 -13.29 7.28 -6.22
N PRO A 269 -13.42 8.49 -6.80
CA PRO A 269 -12.28 9.33 -7.15
C PRO A 269 -11.45 9.75 -5.92
N ILE A 270 -10.13 9.83 -6.08
CA ILE A 270 -9.23 10.22 -4.99
C ILE A 270 -9.55 11.60 -4.39
N MET A 271 -10.01 12.54 -5.23
CA MET A 271 -10.36 13.88 -4.76
C MET A 271 -11.60 13.87 -3.86
N GLU A 272 -12.53 12.95 -4.09
CA GLU A 272 -13.70 12.76 -3.22
C GLU A 272 -13.28 12.14 -1.88
N ILE A 273 -12.38 11.16 -1.90
CA ILE A 273 -11.76 10.57 -0.69
C ILE A 273 -11.08 11.66 0.14
N CYS A 274 -10.24 12.48 -0.48
CA CYS A 274 -9.58 13.60 0.19
C CYS A 274 -10.59 14.61 0.76
N PHE A 275 -11.65 14.95 0.01
CA PHE A 275 -12.71 15.83 0.48
C PHE A 275 -13.39 15.28 1.73
N ILE A 276 -13.76 13.99 1.72
CA ILE A 276 -14.38 13.32 2.88
C ILE A 276 -13.42 13.38 4.08
N MET A 277 -12.14 13.03 3.90
CA MET A 277 -11.17 13.02 5.01
C MET A 277 -10.96 14.38 5.65
N VAL A 278 -10.90 15.45 4.86
CA VAL A 278 -10.66 16.82 5.33
C VAL A 278 -11.93 17.43 5.93
N TYR A 279 -13.04 17.42 5.19
CA TYR A 279 -14.23 18.18 5.56
C TYR A 279 -15.23 17.41 6.44
N LYS A 280 -15.11 16.07 6.52
CA LYS A 280 -15.92 15.25 7.44
C LYS A 280 -15.12 14.76 8.65
N GLY A 281 -13.85 15.14 8.77
CA GLY A 281 -12.99 14.73 9.89
C GLY A 281 -12.68 13.23 9.92
N ILE A 282 -12.83 12.53 8.79
CA ILE A 282 -12.64 11.08 8.72
C ILE A 282 -11.15 10.74 8.52
N HIS A 283 -10.66 9.78 9.31
CA HIS A 283 -9.26 9.36 9.29
C HIS A 283 -9.01 8.13 8.41
N ARG A 284 -10.05 7.33 8.20
CA ARG A 284 -10.01 6.08 7.42
C ARG A 284 -11.34 5.85 6.71
N LEU A 285 -11.28 5.30 5.51
CA LEU A 285 -12.44 4.93 4.72
C LEU A 285 -12.33 3.46 4.34
N TYR A 286 -13.47 2.77 4.41
CA TYR A 286 -13.59 1.37 4.06
C TYR A 286 -14.10 1.26 2.62
N VAL A 287 -13.35 0.54 1.79
CA VAL A 287 -13.72 0.25 0.41
C VAL A 287 -14.56 -1.02 0.40
N ILE A 288 -15.78 -0.92 -0.11
CA ILE A 288 -16.76 -2.00 -0.10
C ILE A 288 -17.27 -2.22 -1.51
N ASP A 289 -17.37 -3.48 -1.92
CA ASP A 289 -17.90 -3.88 -3.21
C ASP A 289 -18.92 -5.00 -3.01
N ASN A 290 -20.15 -4.80 -3.49
CA ASN A 290 -21.28 -5.73 -3.27
C ASN A 290 -21.46 -6.15 -1.79
N GLY A 291 -21.27 -5.21 -0.86
CA GLY A 291 -21.37 -5.45 0.59
C GLY A 291 -20.13 -6.11 1.22
N LYS A 292 -19.17 -6.57 0.42
CA LYS A 292 -17.93 -7.20 0.90
C LYS A 292 -16.82 -6.19 1.12
N TYR A 293 -16.11 -6.33 2.23
CA TYR A 293 -14.94 -5.53 2.50
C TYR A 293 -13.82 -5.83 1.48
N CYS A 294 -13.26 -4.78 0.89
CA CYS A 294 -12.21 -4.89 -0.13
C CYS A 294 -10.85 -4.34 0.32
N GLY A 295 -10.83 -3.50 1.35
CA GLY A 295 -9.64 -2.80 1.79
C GLY A 295 -9.96 -1.49 2.49
N MET A 296 -8.92 -0.87 3.03
CA MET A 296 -9.02 0.39 3.77
C MET A 296 -8.10 1.44 3.15
N ILE A 297 -8.52 2.71 3.22
CA ILE A 297 -7.70 3.86 2.85
C ILE A 297 -7.60 4.78 4.06
N THR A 298 -6.39 4.99 4.54
CA THR A 298 -6.06 5.90 5.64
C THR A 298 -5.46 7.20 5.11
N ARG A 299 -5.40 8.24 5.93
CA ARG A 299 -4.66 9.48 5.59
C ARG A 299 -3.20 9.21 5.27
N SER A 300 -2.59 8.24 5.95
CA SER A 300 -1.20 7.82 5.67
C SER A 300 -1.06 7.22 4.27
N ASP A 301 -2.07 6.52 3.75
CA ASP A 301 -2.05 6.03 2.36
C ASP A 301 -2.09 7.19 1.36
N ILE A 302 -2.84 8.26 1.65
CA ILE A 302 -2.83 9.47 0.81
C ILE A 302 -1.43 10.11 0.79
N ILE A 303 -0.82 10.29 1.96
CA ILE A 303 0.52 10.89 2.06
C ILE A 303 1.55 10.01 1.32
N LYS A 304 1.58 8.71 1.64
CA LYS A 304 2.58 7.78 1.10
C LYS A 304 2.41 7.52 -0.40
N LYS A 305 1.18 7.25 -0.86
CA LYS A 305 0.91 6.78 -2.23
C LYS A 305 0.56 7.91 -3.20
N VAL A 306 -0.04 9.02 -2.72
CA VAL A 306 -0.42 10.14 -3.60
C VAL A 306 0.62 11.26 -3.55
N LEU A 307 1.09 11.62 -2.35
CA LEU A 307 2.10 12.68 -2.20
C LEU A 307 3.53 12.16 -2.37
N HIS A 308 3.74 10.84 -2.30
CA HIS A 308 5.06 10.19 -2.35
C HIS A 308 6.04 10.81 -1.33
N ILE A 309 5.56 10.95 -0.09
CA ILE A 309 6.31 11.36 1.11
C ILE A 309 6.36 10.18 2.07
#